data_AF-L1PMW7-F1
#
_entry.id   AF-L1PMW7-F1
#
_cell.length_a   1.000
_cell.length_b   1.000
_cell.length_c   1.000
_cell.angle_alpha   90.00
_cell.angle_beta   90.00
_cell.angle_gamma   90.00
#
_symmetry.space_group_name_H-M   'P 1'
#
loop_
_entity.id
_entity.type
_entity.pdbx_description
1 polymer ?
#
loop_
_entity_poly.entity_id
_entity_poly.type
_entity_poly.pdbx_seq_one_letter_code
_entity_poly.pdbx_strand_id
1 'polypeptide(L)'
;MDTLFLFPFYIFLLMLPILGVIMYFVMVRKNAFEERLVLYRPQHQLSQKREAYLKGARKFRLWIIGIAIVMFTAPLLIFFIVMLQEAGIRAALYSFFPNEMITLVIYLIVFLVYWLLSYVFKRNEKALRMLVEQMSDSDFDLLLKVKDCLSLDNRYSPPFVLCNHQLYIFLFYTIREIDPTKITDMKCNWGWGRSRNSVFVRVKLSKKTIGIVMPEKAFPYFQKVVEQYTNQKFYY
;
A
#
# COMPACT_ATOMS: atom_id res chain seq x y z
N MET A 1 -35.93 -9.07 -18.36
CA MET A 1 -34.59 -9.10 -17.73
C MET A 1 -34.63 -8.11 -16.59
N ASP A 2 -34.66 -8.61 -15.37
CA ASP A 2 -34.93 -7.80 -14.19
C ASP A 2 -33.72 -6.91 -13.87
N THR A 3 -34.00 -5.64 -13.54
CA THR A 3 -32.99 -4.63 -13.16
C THR A 3 -32.08 -5.08 -12.02
N LEU A 4 -32.55 -6.01 -11.18
CA LEU A 4 -31.80 -6.63 -10.09
C LEU A 4 -30.60 -7.48 -10.59
N PHE A 5 -30.70 -8.10 -11.77
CA PHE A 5 -29.64 -8.93 -12.35
C PHE A 5 -28.50 -8.09 -12.94
N LEU A 6 -28.79 -6.86 -13.36
CA LEU A 6 -27.80 -5.92 -13.91
C LEU A 6 -27.13 -5.05 -12.83
N PHE A 7 -27.70 -4.99 -11.62
CA PHE A 7 -27.17 -4.17 -10.52
C PHE A 7 -25.69 -4.46 -10.17
N PRO A 8 -25.23 -5.73 -10.05
CA PRO A 8 -23.82 -6.03 -9.84
C PRO A 8 -22.95 -5.55 -11.00
N PHE A 9 -23.43 -5.70 -12.24
CA PHE A 9 -22.73 -5.27 -13.44
C PHE A 9 -22.50 -3.75 -13.46
N TYR A 10 -23.51 -2.95 -13.11
CA TYR A 10 -23.35 -1.50 -13.00
C TYR A 10 -22.34 -1.08 -11.93
N ILE A 11 -22.26 -1.80 -10.81
CA ILE A 11 -21.24 -1.57 -9.77
C ILE A 11 -19.84 -1.84 -10.33
N PHE A 12 -19.62 -2.97 -11.02
CA PHE A 12 -18.33 -3.27 -11.63
C PHE A 12 -17.94 -2.25 -12.71
N LEU A 13 -18.91 -1.82 -13.53
CA LEU A 13 -18.67 -0.79 -14.54
C LEU A 13 -18.23 0.55 -13.92
N LEU A 14 -18.81 0.93 -12.77
CA LEU A 14 -18.43 2.13 -12.03
C LEU A 14 -17.01 2.04 -11.42
N MET A 15 -16.50 0.84 -11.16
CA MET A 15 -15.15 0.64 -10.62
C MET A 15 -14.05 0.95 -11.63
N LEU A 16 -14.30 0.78 -12.93
CA LEU A 16 -13.32 1.06 -13.99
C LEU A 16 -12.83 2.53 -14.00
N PRO A 17 -13.69 3.56 -14.04
CA PRO A 17 -13.23 4.95 -14.02
C PRO A 17 -12.52 5.29 -12.70
N ILE A 18 -12.99 4.78 -11.56
CA ILE A 18 -12.33 4.96 -10.26
C ILE A 18 -10.92 4.40 -10.30
N LEU A 19 -10.76 3.17 -10.80
CA LEU A 19 -9.46 2.51 -10.93
C LEU A 19 -8.55 3.26 -11.91
N GLY A 20 -9.10 3.76 -13.03
CA GLY A 20 -8.38 4.61 -13.99
C GLY A 20 -7.83 5.88 -13.35
N VAL A 21 -8.64 6.58 -12.53
CA VAL A 21 -8.19 7.76 -11.77
C VAL A 21 -7.09 7.40 -10.78
N ILE A 22 -7.23 6.28 -10.04
CA ILE A 22 -6.19 5.82 -9.11
C ILE A 22 -4.89 5.51 -9.85
N MET A 23 -4.96 4.78 -10.97
CA MET A 23 -3.80 4.47 -11.80
C MET A 23 -3.11 5.73 -12.32
N TYR A 24 -3.87 6.74 -12.74
CA TYR A 24 -3.32 8.03 -13.15
C TYR A 24 -2.51 8.68 -12.02
N PHE A 25 -3.05 8.74 -10.79
CA PHE A 25 -2.32 9.29 -9.65
C PHE A 25 -1.08 8.48 -9.27
N VAL A 26 -1.13 7.15 -9.42
CA VAL A 26 -0.05 6.24 -9.01
C VAL A 26 1.09 6.19 -10.02
N MET A 27 0.78 6.21 -11.33
CA MET A 27 1.76 5.96 -12.39
C MET A 27 2.20 7.22 -13.12
N VAL A 28 1.27 8.16 -13.35
CA VAL A 28 1.51 9.34 -14.19
C VAL A 28 1.96 10.53 -13.33
N ARG A 29 1.27 10.77 -12.20
CA ARG A 29 1.55 11.93 -11.35
C ARG A 29 2.71 11.69 -10.39
N LYS A 30 3.93 11.73 -10.92
CA LYS A 30 5.14 11.62 -10.12
C LYS A 30 5.44 12.92 -9.38
N ASN A 31 6.00 12.77 -8.20
CA ASN A 31 6.56 13.89 -7.45
C ASN A 31 8.10 13.90 -7.56
N ALA A 32 8.73 14.95 -7.04
CA ALA A 32 10.19 15.11 -7.12
C ALA A 32 10.97 13.92 -6.51
N PHE A 33 10.46 13.29 -5.45
CA PHE A 33 11.09 12.10 -4.87
C PHE A 33 10.97 10.90 -5.81
N GLU A 34 9.78 10.66 -6.37
CA GLU A 34 9.54 9.54 -7.30
C GLU A 34 10.31 9.68 -8.61
N GLU A 35 10.55 10.90 -9.09
CA GLU A 35 11.45 11.16 -10.23
C GLU A 35 12.89 10.75 -9.92
N ARG A 36 13.42 11.14 -8.75
CA ARG A 36 14.75 10.67 -8.29
C ARG A 36 14.78 9.14 -8.14
N LEU A 37 13.70 8.56 -7.63
CA LEU A 37 13.56 7.12 -7.47
C LEU A 37 13.58 6.37 -8.82
N VAL A 38 13.10 6.96 -9.91
CA VAL A 38 13.19 6.36 -11.25
C VAL A 38 14.64 6.21 -11.68
N LEU A 39 15.45 7.27 -11.50
CA LEU A 39 16.87 7.31 -11.87
C LEU A 39 17.77 6.48 -10.95
N TYR A 40 17.31 6.21 -9.72
CA TYR A 40 18.07 5.46 -8.73
C TYR A 40 18.51 4.07 -9.22
N ARG A 41 19.82 3.82 -9.06
CA ARG A 41 20.50 2.54 -9.24
C ARG A 41 21.17 2.17 -7.91
N PRO A 42 21.01 0.92 -7.42
CA PRO A 42 21.74 0.46 -6.24
C PRO A 42 23.24 0.54 -6.46
N GLN A 43 23.96 1.20 -5.55
CA GLN A 43 25.39 1.49 -5.72
C GLN A 43 26.26 0.90 -4.62
N HIS A 44 25.72 0.74 -3.40
CA HIS A 44 26.53 0.39 -2.23
C HIS A 44 26.27 -1.03 -1.76
N GLN A 45 27.34 -1.70 -1.34
CA GLN A 45 27.23 -2.95 -0.59
C GLN A 45 26.68 -2.60 0.80
N LEU A 46 25.54 -3.20 1.13
CA LEU A 46 24.84 -2.93 2.37
C LEU A 46 25.40 -3.79 3.50
N SER A 47 25.27 -3.31 4.73
CA SER A 47 25.56 -4.16 5.88
C SER A 47 24.62 -5.38 5.89
N GLN A 48 25.08 -6.50 6.43
CA GLN A 48 24.32 -7.75 6.46
C GLN A 48 22.91 -7.58 7.07
N LYS A 49 22.77 -6.72 8.09
CA LYS A 49 21.48 -6.41 8.72
C LYS A 49 20.52 -5.71 7.75
N ARG A 50 21.02 -4.73 6.98
CA ARG A 50 20.24 -3.98 5.99
C ARG A 50 19.84 -4.87 4.81
N GLU A 51 20.74 -5.73 4.34
CA GLU A 51 20.42 -6.73 3.31
C GLU A 51 19.35 -7.72 3.77
N ALA A 52 19.45 -8.22 5.01
CA ALA A 52 18.45 -9.11 5.58
C ALA A 52 17.06 -8.45 5.66
N TYR A 53 17.01 -7.17 6.05
CA TYR A 53 15.77 -6.39 6.03
C TYR A 53 15.17 -6.30 4.63
N LEU A 54 15.97 -5.93 3.62
CA LEU A 54 15.49 -5.80 2.23
C LEU A 54 15.07 -7.13 1.62
N LYS A 55 15.78 -8.22 1.94
CA LYS A 55 15.39 -9.58 1.55
C LYS A 55 14.04 -9.95 2.17
N GLY A 56 13.82 -9.57 3.42
CA GLY A 56 12.53 -9.69 4.10
C GLY A 56 11.43 -8.91 3.38
N ALA A 57 11.66 -7.64 3.03
CA ALA A 57 10.72 -6.80 2.30
C ALA A 57 10.35 -7.39 0.92
N ARG A 58 11.34 -7.90 0.18
CA ARG A 58 11.12 -8.58 -1.11
C ARG A 58 10.30 -9.86 -0.95
N LYS A 59 10.62 -10.69 0.05
CA LYS A 59 9.86 -11.92 0.33
C LYS A 59 8.41 -11.60 0.71
N PHE A 60 8.22 -10.58 1.52
CA PHE A 60 6.91 -10.09 1.93
C PHE A 60 6.07 -9.60 0.72
N ARG A 61 6.66 -8.82 -0.19
CA ARG A 61 5.99 -8.43 -1.45
C ARG A 61 5.51 -9.66 -2.22
N LEU A 62 6.39 -10.63 -2.44
CA LEU A 62 6.04 -11.85 -3.18
C LEU A 62 4.92 -12.64 -2.48
N TRP A 63 4.95 -12.68 -1.15
CA TRP A 63 3.93 -13.35 -0.35
C TRP A 63 2.56 -12.66 -0.44
N ILE A 64 2.49 -11.33 -0.33
CA ILE A 64 1.22 -10.58 -0.50
C ILE A 64 0.68 -10.75 -1.91
N ILE A 65 1.52 -10.61 -2.95
CA ILE A 65 1.10 -10.79 -4.33
C ILE A 65 0.59 -12.22 -4.54
N GLY A 66 1.26 -13.22 -3.97
CA GLY A 66 0.82 -14.61 -3.99
C GLY A 66 -0.54 -14.83 -3.33
N ILE A 67 -0.75 -14.25 -2.13
CA ILE A 67 -2.05 -14.31 -1.44
C ILE A 67 -3.14 -13.65 -2.27
N ALA A 68 -2.88 -12.48 -2.84
CA ALA A 68 -3.83 -11.80 -3.69
C ALA A 68 -4.25 -12.68 -4.87
N ILE A 69 -3.28 -13.31 -5.57
CA ILE A 69 -3.58 -14.24 -6.67
C ILE A 69 -4.47 -15.38 -6.18
N VAL A 70 -4.09 -16.07 -5.10
CA VAL A 70 -4.85 -17.22 -4.57
C VAL A 70 -6.25 -16.80 -4.13
N MET A 71 -6.41 -15.64 -3.51
CA MET A 71 -7.70 -15.11 -3.07
C MET A 71 -8.67 -14.88 -4.24
N PHE A 72 -8.17 -14.46 -5.40
CA PHE A 72 -8.99 -14.30 -6.59
C PHE A 72 -9.20 -15.60 -7.37
N THR A 73 -8.20 -16.49 -7.45
CA THR A 73 -8.28 -17.70 -8.28
C THR A 73 -8.94 -18.90 -7.58
N ALA A 74 -8.74 -19.08 -6.26
CA ALA A 74 -9.27 -20.24 -5.55
C ALA A 74 -10.82 -20.30 -5.53
N PRO A 75 -11.55 -19.20 -5.25
CA PRO A 75 -13.01 -19.23 -5.31
C PRO A 75 -13.53 -19.54 -6.72
N LEU A 76 -12.86 -19.01 -7.75
CA LEU A 76 -13.19 -19.28 -9.15
C LEU A 76 -12.99 -20.76 -9.50
N LEU A 77 -11.90 -21.37 -9.05
CA LEU A 77 -11.63 -22.79 -9.26
C LEU A 77 -12.65 -23.69 -8.55
N ILE A 78 -12.98 -23.39 -7.29
CA ILE A 78 -13.99 -24.14 -6.53
C ILE A 78 -15.35 -24.06 -7.23
N PHE A 79 -15.78 -22.85 -7.60
CA PHE A 79 -17.03 -22.65 -8.33
C PHE A 79 -17.05 -23.43 -9.64
N PHE A 80 -15.95 -23.40 -10.40
CA PHE A 80 -15.83 -24.15 -11.65
C PHE A 80 -15.95 -25.67 -11.43
N ILE A 81 -15.29 -26.22 -10.41
CA ILE A 81 -15.35 -27.66 -10.10
C ILE A 81 -16.77 -28.08 -9.68
N VAL A 82 -17.44 -27.30 -8.84
CA VAL A 82 -18.83 -27.60 -8.42
C VAL A 82 -19.75 -27.62 -9.66
N MET A 83 -19.64 -26.62 -10.52
CA MET A 83 -20.45 -26.57 -11.75
C MET A 83 -20.14 -27.71 -12.72
N LEU A 84 -18.87 -28.14 -12.81
CA LEU A 84 -18.47 -29.30 -13.61
C LEU A 84 -19.13 -30.59 -13.12
N GLN A 85 -19.23 -30.76 -11.79
CA GLN A 85 -19.84 -31.95 -11.18
C GLN A 85 -21.36 -31.97 -11.32
N GLU A 86 -22.02 -30.83 -11.15
CA GLU A 86 -23.50 -30.77 -11.14
C GLU A 86 -24.11 -30.73 -12.55
N ALA A 87 -23.52 -29.97 -13.47
CA ALA A 87 -24.16 -29.63 -14.74
C ALA A 87 -23.37 -30.08 -15.98
N GLY A 88 -22.18 -30.68 -15.76
CA GLY A 88 -21.27 -31.12 -16.82
C GLY A 88 -20.52 -29.97 -17.50
N ILE A 89 -19.54 -30.32 -18.34
CA ILE A 89 -18.57 -29.37 -18.92
C ILE A 89 -19.23 -28.20 -19.67
N ARG A 90 -20.27 -28.47 -20.47
CA ARG A 90 -20.94 -27.43 -21.26
C ARG A 90 -21.66 -26.40 -20.40
N ALA A 91 -22.40 -26.85 -19.39
CA ALA A 91 -23.11 -25.94 -18.50
C ALA A 91 -22.15 -25.22 -17.53
N ALA A 92 -21.08 -25.87 -17.10
CA ALA A 92 -20.04 -25.23 -16.31
C ALA A 92 -19.36 -24.08 -17.07
N LEU A 93 -18.98 -24.30 -18.33
CA LEU A 93 -18.43 -23.24 -19.18
C LEU A 93 -19.45 -22.12 -19.42
N TYR A 94 -20.70 -22.46 -19.72
CA TYR A 94 -21.75 -21.46 -19.92
C TYR A 94 -22.03 -20.65 -18.65
N SER A 95 -21.98 -21.26 -17.46
CA SER A 95 -22.24 -20.56 -16.21
C SER A 95 -21.04 -19.79 -15.66
N PHE A 96 -19.82 -20.12 -16.13
CA PHE A 96 -18.60 -19.36 -15.85
C PHE A 96 -18.45 -18.15 -16.80
N PHE A 97 -19.02 -18.27 -18.01
CA PHE A 97 -19.11 -17.21 -19.02
C PHE A 97 -20.58 -16.92 -19.40
N PRO A 98 -21.48 -16.62 -18.44
CA PRO A 98 -22.92 -16.49 -18.71
C PRO A 98 -23.22 -15.28 -19.58
N ASN A 99 -22.34 -14.28 -19.52
CA ASN A 99 -22.26 -13.18 -20.46
C ASN A 99 -20.78 -12.86 -20.65
N GLU A 100 -20.26 -13.16 -21.84
CA GLU A 100 -18.85 -13.00 -22.19
C GLU A 100 -18.33 -11.58 -21.87
N MET A 101 -19.16 -10.55 -22.04
CA MET A 101 -18.78 -9.15 -21.78
C MET A 101 -18.65 -8.86 -20.27
N ILE A 102 -19.55 -9.39 -19.44
CA ILE A 102 -19.50 -9.17 -17.98
C ILE A 102 -18.29 -9.88 -17.39
N THR A 103 -18.08 -11.13 -17.78
CA THR A 103 -16.95 -11.93 -17.33
C THR A 103 -15.62 -11.29 -17.74
N LEU A 104 -15.52 -10.76 -18.97
CA LEU A 104 -14.33 -10.04 -19.44
C LEU A 104 -14.07 -8.77 -18.62
N VAL A 105 -15.10 -7.99 -18.30
CA VAL A 105 -14.96 -6.78 -17.46
C VAL A 105 -14.46 -7.12 -16.06
N ILE A 106 -14.97 -8.18 -15.44
CA ILE A 106 -14.50 -8.63 -14.12
C ILE A 106 -13.01 -9.03 -14.18
N TYR A 107 -12.63 -9.84 -15.17
CA TYR A 107 -11.22 -10.22 -15.35
C TYR A 107 -10.32 -9.02 -15.60
N LEU A 108 -10.78 -8.03 -16.37
CA LEU A 108 -10.06 -6.78 -16.59
C LEU A 108 -9.85 -6.03 -15.27
N ILE A 109 -10.89 -5.88 -14.44
CA ILE A 109 -10.78 -5.20 -13.14
C ILE A 109 -9.79 -5.93 -12.22
N VAL A 110 -9.89 -7.26 -12.11
CA VAL A 110 -8.97 -8.07 -11.29
C VAL A 110 -7.53 -7.91 -11.78
N PHE A 111 -7.31 -7.96 -13.10
CA PHE A 111 -6.00 -7.76 -13.71
C PHE A 111 -5.43 -6.37 -13.41
N LEU A 112 -6.26 -5.32 -13.57
CA LEU A 112 -5.85 -3.94 -13.30
C LEU A 112 -5.53 -3.72 -11.80
N VAL A 113 -6.31 -4.28 -10.88
CA VAL A 113 -6.03 -4.24 -9.44
C VAL A 113 -4.73 -4.96 -9.11
N TYR A 114 -4.53 -6.17 -9.65
CA TYR A 114 -3.29 -6.93 -9.50
C TYR A 114 -2.07 -6.14 -9.98
N TRP A 115 -2.18 -5.54 -11.18
CA TRP A 115 -1.12 -4.73 -11.77
C TRP A 115 -0.80 -3.51 -10.92
N LEU A 116 -1.84 -2.81 -10.45
CA LEU A 116 -1.72 -1.65 -9.58
C LEU A 116 -1.01 -1.99 -8.26
N LEU A 117 -1.45 -3.04 -7.57
CA LEU A 117 -0.82 -3.49 -6.32
C LEU A 117 0.65 -3.88 -6.56
N SER A 118 0.91 -4.67 -7.60
CA SER A 118 2.26 -5.07 -7.97
C SER A 118 3.17 -3.87 -8.24
N TYR A 119 2.64 -2.84 -8.92
CA TYR A 119 3.34 -1.58 -9.16
C TYR A 119 3.66 -0.85 -7.85
N VAL A 120 2.66 -0.63 -6.98
CA VAL A 120 2.81 0.06 -5.70
C VAL A 120 3.85 -0.64 -4.83
N PHE A 121 3.76 -1.96 -4.65
CA PHE A 121 4.73 -2.68 -3.83
C PHE A 121 6.14 -2.69 -4.44
N LYS A 122 6.26 -2.79 -5.77
CA LYS A 122 7.56 -2.71 -6.46
C LYS A 122 8.19 -1.32 -6.30
N ARG A 123 7.40 -0.24 -6.41
CA ARG A 123 7.84 1.13 -6.12
C ARG A 123 8.30 1.25 -4.67
N ASN A 124 7.50 0.78 -3.72
CA ASN A 124 7.79 0.89 -2.30
C ASN A 124 9.06 0.11 -1.92
N GLU A 125 9.27 -1.10 -2.46
CA GLU A 125 10.51 -1.86 -2.27
C GLU A 125 11.72 -1.10 -2.83
N LYS A 126 11.59 -0.51 -4.03
CA LYS A 126 12.67 0.31 -4.62
C LYS A 126 12.98 1.53 -3.74
N ALA A 127 11.95 2.21 -3.24
CA ALA A 127 12.10 3.36 -2.35
C ALA A 127 12.76 2.96 -1.04
N LEU A 128 12.31 1.88 -0.40
CA LEU A 128 12.93 1.34 0.81
C LEU A 128 14.40 1.02 0.59
N ARG A 129 14.77 0.41 -0.54
CA ARG A 129 16.17 0.15 -0.86
C ARG A 129 16.99 1.44 -0.95
N MET A 130 16.49 2.44 -1.66
CA MET A 130 17.16 3.75 -1.78
C MET A 130 17.34 4.40 -0.40
N LEU A 131 16.30 4.42 0.43
CA LEU A 131 16.35 5.01 1.77
C LEU A 131 17.27 4.23 2.71
N VAL A 132 17.23 2.90 2.67
CA VAL A 132 18.10 2.03 3.48
C VAL A 132 19.56 2.14 3.07
N GLU A 133 19.87 2.46 1.81
CA GLU A 133 21.25 2.76 1.40
C GLU A 133 21.74 4.11 1.93
N GLN A 134 20.83 5.09 2.12
CA GLN A 134 21.17 6.46 2.48
C GLN A 134 21.06 6.77 3.98
N MET A 135 20.31 5.98 4.75
CA MET A 135 20.00 6.28 6.15
C MET A 135 21.16 6.00 7.10
N SER A 136 21.24 6.76 8.18
CA SER A 136 22.15 6.49 9.30
C SER A 136 21.76 5.21 10.05
N ASP A 137 22.66 4.69 10.88
CA ASP A 137 22.36 3.49 11.69
C ASP A 137 21.24 3.75 12.72
N SER A 138 21.16 4.96 13.28
CA SER A 138 20.07 5.35 14.20
C SER A 138 18.71 5.38 13.51
N ASP A 139 18.66 5.89 12.27
CA ASP A 139 17.44 5.93 11.46
C ASP A 139 17.01 4.51 11.06
N PHE A 140 17.97 3.63 10.77
CA PHE A 140 17.70 2.22 10.50
C PHE A 140 17.15 1.48 11.73
N ASP A 141 17.69 1.72 12.91
CA ASP A 141 17.17 1.13 14.15
C ASP A 141 15.73 1.62 14.45
N LEU A 142 15.42 2.89 14.16
CA LEU A 142 14.06 3.41 14.24
C LEU A 142 13.14 2.67 13.25
N LEU A 143 13.58 2.48 12.00
CA LEU A 143 12.83 1.73 10.99
C LEU A 143 12.53 0.31 11.46
N LEU A 144 13.49 -0.37 12.11
CA LEU A 144 13.28 -1.71 12.66
C LEU A 144 12.26 -1.72 13.81
N LYS A 145 12.28 -0.71 14.69
CA LYS A 145 11.27 -0.57 15.76
C LYS A 145 9.86 -0.37 15.18
N VAL A 146 9.73 0.47 14.16
CA VAL A 146 8.45 0.67 13.44
C VAL A 146 8.01 -0.63 12.76
N LYS A 147 8.95 -1.37 12.13
CA LYS A 147 8.71 -2.70 11.54
C LYS A 147 8.14 -3.69 12.56
N ASP A 148 8.66 -3.71 13.78
CA ASP A 148 8.21 -4.62 14.83
C ASP A 148 6.83 -4.25 15.41
N CYS A 149 6.42 -2.99 15.25
CA CYS A 149 5.08 -2.53 15.62
C CYS A 149 4.00 -2.89 14.59
N LEU A 150 4.39 -3.20 13.37
CA LEU A 150 3.49 -3.55 12.28
C LEU A 150 3.03 -5.01 12.39
N SER A 151 1.77 -5.24 12.02
CA SER A 151 1.18 -6.57 11.93
C SER A 151 1.86 -7.40 10.83
N LEU A 152 1.69 -8.73 10.87
CA LEU A 152 2.36 -9.65 9.94
C LEU A 152 2.06 -9.35 8.48
N ASP A 153 0.83 -8.92 8.19
CA ASP A 153 0.31 -8.51 6.90
C ASP A 153 0.83 -7.15 6.40
N ASN A 154 1.47 -6.34 7.26
CA ASN A 154 2.01 -5.02 6.90
C ASN A 154 3.47 -4.80 7.34
N ARG A 155 4.16 -5.85 7.80
CA ARG A 155 5.45 -5.78 8.48
C ARG A 155 6.52 -5.00 7.72
N TYR A 156 6.57 -5.10 6.39
CA TYR A 156 7.56 -4.43 5.55
C TYR A 156 6.96 -3.30 4.69
N SER A 157 5.77 -2.80 5.05
CA SER A 157 5.15 -1.63 4.44
C SER A 157 5.00 -0.54 5.51
N PRO A 158 6.12 0.10 5.90
CA PRO A 158 6.09 1.10 6.94
C PRO A 158 5.27 2.32 6.50
N PRO A 159 4.46 2.90 7.39
CA PRO A 159 3.68 4.10 7.07
C PRO A 159 4.60 5.31 6.83
N PHE A 160 5.72 5.39 7.54
CA PHE A 160 6.72 6.44 7.37
C PHE A 160 8.13 5.88 7.56
N VAL A 161 9.12 6.61 7.02
CA VAL A 161 10.55 6.34 7.20
C VAL A 161 11.25 7.67 7.40
N LEU A 162 12.09 7.77 8.43
CA LEU A 162 13.02 8.89 8.60
C LEU A 162 14.33 8.53 7.90
N CYS A 163 14.86 9.43 7.08
CA CYS A 163 16.16 9.25 6.45
C CYS A 163 16.75 10.63 6.13
N ASN A 164 17.99 10.88 6.57
CA ASN A 164 18.72 12.12 6.31
C ASN A 164 17.92 13.39 6.67
N HIS A 165 17.32 13.40 7.88
CA HIS A 165 16.51 14.51 8.40
C HIS A 165 15.22 14.81 7.60
N GLN A 166 14.89 13.97 6.61
CA GLN A 166 13.65 14.06 5.84
C GLN A 166 12.71 12.91 6.22
N LEU A 167 11.43 13.23 6.32
CA LEU A 167 10.36 12.29 6.65
C LEU A 167 9.67 11.84 5.36
N TYR A 168 9.77 10.55 5.06
CA TYR A 168 9.14 9.93 3.90
C TYR A 168 7.86 9.24 4.33
N ILE A 169 6.71 9.76 3.88
CA ILE A 169 5.39 9.19 4.13
C ILE A 169 4.99 8.29 2.95
N PHE A 170 4.77 7.02 3.24
CA PHE A 170 4.38 6.00 2.28
C PHE A 170 2.85 5.95 2.17
N LEU A 171 2.31 6.61 1.15
CA LEU A 171 0.89 6.52 0.81
C LEU A 171 0.72 5.49 -0.30
N PHE A 172 -0.49 4.93 -0.40
CA PHE A 172 -0.82 4.02 -1.48
C PHE A 172 -0.54 4.62 -2.85
N TYR A 173 -1.01 5.85 -3.08
CA TYR A 173 -0.89 6.51 -4.37
C TYR A 173 0.49 7.15 -4.63
N THR A 174 1.22 7.59 -3.60
CA THR A 174 2.53 8.27 -3.79
C THR A 174 3.38 8.22 -2.53
N ILE A 175 4.71 8.33 -2.66
CA ILE A 175 5.61 8.49 -1.52
C ILE A 175 5.98 9.96 -1.38
N ARG A 176 5.60 10.59 -0.27
CA ARG A 176 5.85 12.02 -0.04
C ARG A 176 7.06 12.23 0.85
N GLU A 177 8.03 12.95 0.33
CA GLU A 177 9.12 13.53 1.11
C GLU A 177 8.62 14.82 1.79
N ILE A 178 8.85 14.91 3.10
CA ILE A 178 8.45 16.03 3.95
C ILE A 178 9.63 16.44 4.81
N ASP A 179 9.89 17.73 4.81
CA ASP A 179 10.75 18.35 5.80
C ASP A 179 9.97 18.44 7.13
N PRO A 180 10.36 17.69 8.17
CA PRO A 180 9.61 17.62 9.42
C PRO A 180 9.55 18.97 10.14
N THR A 181 10.49 19.89 9.89
CA THR A 181 10.49 21.24 10.47
C THR A 181 9.35 22.12 9.94
N LYS A 182 8.79 21.78 8.77
CA LYS A 182 7.68 22.52 8.13
C LYS A 182 6.31 22.08 8.62
N ILE A 183 6.25 21.13 9.55
CA ILE A 183 5.02 20.68 10.18
C ILE A 183 4.59 21.75 11.18
N THR A 184 3.43 22.35 10.94
CA THR A 184 2.89 23.44 11.78
C THR A 184 1.85 22.95 12.77
N ASP A 185 1.16 21.85 12.46
CA ASP A 185 0.11 21.28 13.29
C ASP A 185 -0.03 19.77 12.98
N MET A 186 -0.39 18.99 13.98
CA MET A 186 -0.61 17.54 13.85
C MET A 186 -1.84 17.16 14.65
N LYS A 187 -2.89 16.69 13.96
CA LYS A 187 -4.15 16.23 14.57
C LYS A 187 -4.29 14.72 14.42
N CYS A 188 -4.75 14.05 15.46
CA CYS A 188 -4.88 12.60 15.46
C CYS A 188 -6.33 12.21 15.77
N ASN A 189 -6.89 11.34 14.94
CA ASN A 189 -8.19 10.72 15.17
C ASN A 189 -7.99 9.22 15.35
N TRP A 190 -8.43 8.70 16.49
CA TRP A 190 -8.38 7.28 16.79
C TRP A 190 -9.46 6.52 16.01
N GLY A 191 -9.15 5.28 15.60
CA GLY A 191 -10.14 4.39 15.01
C GLY A 191 -11.37 4.18 15.91
N TRP A 192 -12.52 3.88 15.30
CA TRP A 192 -13.78 3.64 15.99
C TRP A 192 -13.89 2.15 16.39
N GLY A 193 -14.35 1.85 17.61
CA GLY A 193 -14.57 0.48 18.10
C GLY A 193 -13.66 0.03 19.25
N ARG A 194 -13.87 -1.20 19.74
CA ARG A 194 -13.17 -1.78 20.93
C ARG A 194 -11.68 -2.10 20.70
N SER A 195 -11.21 -2.21 19.45
CA SER A 195 -9.80 -2.42 19.11
C SER A 195 -9.25 -1.22 18.33
N ARG A 196 -8.80 -0.19 19.06
CA ARG A 196 -8.19 1.05 18.51
C ARG A 196 -6.81 0.81 17.88
N ASN A 197 -6.65 -0.22 17.04
CA ASN A 197 -5.36 -0.64 16.52
C ASN A 197 -4.75 0.32 15.48
N SER A 198 -5.45 1.40 15.11
CA SER A 198 -5.00 2.37 14.11
C SER A 198 -5.31 3.82 14.50
N VAL A 199 -4.44 4.72 14.04
CA VAL A 199 -4.52 6.17 14.23
C VAL A 199 -4.49 6.83 12.86
N PHE A 200 -5.46 7.68 12.59
CA PHE A 200 -5.44 8.59 11.46
C PHE A 200 -4.77 9.90 11.89
N VAL A 201 -3.57 10.15 11.38
CA VAL A 201 -2.79 11.34 11.67
C VAL A 201 -2.89 12.29 10.50
N ARG A 202 -3.27 13.54 10.78
CA ARG A 202 -3.36 14.64 9.84
C ARG A 202 -2.26 15.64 10.16
N VAL A 203 -1.28 15.70 9.28
CA VAL A 203 -0.14 16.62 9.38
C VAL A 203 -0.42 17.83 8.51
N LYS A 204 -0.41 19.03 9.10
CA LYS A 204 -0.53 20.30 8.41
C LYS A 204 0.87 20.85 8.13
N LEU A 205 1.14 21.09 6.86
CA LEU A 205 2.31 21.83 6.39
C LEU A 205 1.87 23.23 5.97
N SER A 206 2.82 24.15 5.81
CA SER A 206 2.58 25.54 5.43
C SER A 206 1.64 25.75 4.22
N LYS A 207 1.61 24.83 3.26
CA LYS A 207 0.77 24.94 2.04
C LYS A 207 -0.22 23.80 1.83
N LYS A 208 -0.13 22.70 2.59
CA LYS A 208 -0.86 21.45 2.30
C LYS A 208 -1.11 20.65 3.58
N THR A 209 -2.15 19.83 3.55
CA THR A 209 -2.45 18.87 4.61
C THR A 209 -2.26 17.46 4.08
N ILE A 210 -1.63 16.59 4.87
CA ILE A 210 -1.37 15.19 4.52
C ILE A 210 -2.00 14.31 5.59
N GLY A 211 -2.82 13.35 5.16
CA GLY A 211 -3.40 12.33 6.04
C GLY A 211 -2.65 11.02 5.88
N ILE A 212 -2.32 10.38 7.00
CA ILE A 212 -1.69 9.07 7.05
C ILE A 212 -2.40 8.19 8.08
N VAL A 213 -2.60 6.93 7.74
CA VAL A 213 -3.07 5.91 8.67
C VAL A 213 -1.86 5.09 9.11
N MET A 214 -1.71 4.87 10.41
CA MET A 214 -0.67 4.00 10.95
C MET A 214 -1.20 3.18 12.13
N PRO A 215 -0.55 2.04 12.47
CA PRO A 215 -0.88 1.33 13.69
C PRO A 215 -0.66 2.21 14.92
N GLU A 216 -1.51 2.06 15.94
CA GLU A 216 -1.35 2.74 17.23
C GLU A 216 0.04 2.55 17.83
N LYS A 217 0.59 1.33 17.74
CA LYS A 217 1.94 1.03 18.24
C LYS A 217 3.06 1.79 17.52
N ALA A 218 2.86 2.14 16.26
CA ALA A 218 3.83 2.90 15.46
C ALA A 218 3.73 4.42 15.70
N PHE A 219 2.57 4.89 16.20
CA PHE A 219 2.29 6.31 16.38
C PHE A 219 3.25 7.02 17.35
N PRO A 220 3.63 6.47 18.52
CA PRO A 220 4.60 7.11 19.41
C PRO A 220 5.96 7.38 18.75
N TYR A 221 6.40 6.50 17.85
CA TYR A 221 7.65 6.72 17.10
C TYR A 221 7.50 7.86 16.10
N PHE A 222 6.37 7.93 15.40
CA PHE A 222 6.07 9.03 14.49
C PHE A 222 6.03 10.37 15.24
N GLN A 223 5.30 10.41 16.35
CA GLN A 223 5.18 11.59 17.19
C GLN A 223 6.55 12.06 17.68
N LYS A 224 7.36 11.15 18.23
CA LYS A 224 8.70 11.49 18.72
C LYS A 224 9.58 12.09 17.63
N VAL A 225 9.49 11.57 16.39
CA VAL A 225 10.20 12.16 15.25
C VAL A 225 9.69 13.57 15.00
N VAL A 226 8.38 13.79 14.87
CA VAL A 226 7.85 15.13 14.59
C VAL A 226 8.24 16.13 15.69
N GLU A 227 8.07 15.77 16.97
CA GLU A 227 8.39 16.62 18.12
C GLU A 227 9.87 17.00 18.18
N GLN A 228 10.77 16.07 17.84
CA GLN A 228 12.21 16.31 17.82
C GLN A 228 12.62 17.40 16.80
N TYR A 229 11.90 17.52 15.69
CA TYR A 229 12.24 18.45 14.61
C TYR A 229 11.45 19.77 14.66
N THR A 230 10.24 19.77 15.22
CA THR A 230 9.45 21.00 15.37
C THR A 230 9.72 21.73 16.68
N ASN A 231 10.37 21.07 17.66
CA ASN A 231 10.46 21.52 19.06
C ASN A 231 9.09 21.84 19.68
N GLN A 232 8.01 21.29 19.13
CA GLN A 232 6.65 21.43 19.62
C GLN A 232 6.19 20.11 20.21
N LYS A 233 5.61 20.14 21.40
CA LYS A 233 4.94 18.97 21.97
C LYS A 233 3.51 18.94 21.46
N PHE A 234 3.08 17.79 20.95
CA PHE A 234 1.70 17.61 20.52
C PHE A 234 0.97 16.75 21.55
N TYR A 235 -0.07 17.33 22.16
CA TYR A 235 -0.90 16.65 23.15
C TYR A 235 -2.21 16.17 22.50
N TYR A 236 -2.64 14.95 22.84
CA TYR A 236 -3.79 14.25 22.24
C TYR A 236 -4.71 13.67 23.29
#